data_AF-A0A0P1GUB6-F1
#
_entry.id   AF-A0A0P1GUB6-F1
#
_cell.length_a   1.000
_cell.length_b   1.000
_cell.length_c   1.000
_cell.angle_alpha   90.00
_cell.angle_beta   90.00
_cell.angle_gamma   90.00
#
_symmetry.space_group_name_H-M   'P 1'
#
loop_
_entity.id
_entity.type
_entity.pdbx_description
1 polymer ?
#
loop_
_entity_poly.entity_id
_entity_poly.type
_entity_poly.pdbx_seq_one_letter_code
_entity_poly.pdbx_strand_id
1 'polypeptide(L)'
;MRRAGIIACLAGLSACAGPSYEVIGAYHDRAASDRSSNQSPNHATDDPRGETRYETPDERLQAVAFEHLQGMSRSDALSFLQSDGFQCQGVTCVHSSQKKLGAAEAIFGASTADDRVFSDRRTSVQSYSLSLVSDVIMEPGDIYADAVFRSGQVPWYRSPRPSDLEVTHD
;
A
#
# COMPACT_ATOMS: atom_id res chain seq x y z
N MET A 1 -15.33 6.53 64.03
CA MET A 1 -15.72 6.90 62.65
C MET A 1 -14.46 7.20 61.84
N ARG A 2 -13.97 6.25 61.04
CA ARG A 2 -12.97 6.49 59.96
C ARG A 2 -13.25 5.47 58.86
N ARG A 3 -13.85 5.91 57.75
CA ARG A 3 -14.09 5.08 56.57
C ARG A 3 -12.86 5.17 55.66
N ALA A 4 -12.21 4.04 55.41
CA ALA A 4 -11.17 3.91 54.40
C ALA A 4 -11.84 3.87 53.02
N GLY A 5 -11.52 4.85 52.17
CA GLY A 5 -11.92 4.85 50.76
C GLY A 5 -10.90 4.06 49.94
N ILE A 6 -11.34 3.00 49.29
CA ILE A 6 -10.55 2.23 48.32
C ILE A 6 -10.71 2.94 46.97
N ILE A 7 -9.61 3.53 46.48
CA ILE A 7 -9.51 4.06 45.11
C ILE A 7 -9.26 2.87 44.20
N ALA A 8 -10.28 2.49 43.43
CA ALA A 8 -10.17 1.52 42.36
C ALA A 8 -9.49 2.18 41.15
N CYS A 9 -8.19 1.91 40.96
CA CYS A 9 -7.52 2.20 39.69
C CYS A 9 -8.02 1.21 38.63
N LEU A 10 -8.96 1.65 37.79
CA LEU A 10 -9.29 1.00 36.53
C LEU A 10 -8.07 1.14 35.60
N ALA A 11 -7.27 0.07 35.52
CA ALA A 11 -6.26 -0.10 34.51
C ALA A 11 -6.97 -0.25 33.15
N GLY A 12 -7.03 0.85 32.40
CA GLY A 12 -7.39 0.84 30.99
C GLY A 12 -6.31 0.08 30.23
N LEU A 13 -6.62 -1.17 29.88
CA LEU A 13 -5.91 -1.92 28.86
C LEU A 13 -6.14 -1.21 27.52
N SER A 14 -5.30 -0.22 27.24
CA SER A 14 -5.16 0.32 25.89
C SER A 14 -4.48 -0.77 25.06
N ALA A 15 -5.28 -1.65 24.49
CA ALA A 15 -4.84 -2.51 23.41
C ALA A 15 -4.46 -1.57 22.26
N CYS A 16 -3.18 -1.35 22.07
CA CYS A 16 -2.67 -0.85 20.80
C CYS A 16 -2.94 -1.96 19.79
N ALA A 17 -4.17 -2.01 19.25
CA ALA A 17 -4.42 -2.70 18.00
C ALA A 17 -3.47 -2.04 17.00
N GLY A 18 -2.45 -2.80 16.59
CA GLY A 18 -1.60 -2.37 15.48
C GLY A 18 -2.47 -2.13 14.25
N PRO A 19 -1.99 -1.32 13.30
CA PRO A 19 -2.74 -1.08 12.08
C PRO A 19 -3.12 -2.42 11.45
N SER A 20 -4.40 -2.58 11.14
CA SER A 20 -4.82 -3.59 10.17
C SER A 20 -4.21 -3.18 8.83
N TYR A 21 -3.81 -4.09 7.97
CA TYR A 21 -3.30 -3.75 6.63
C TYR A 21 -4.20 -4.42 5.60
N GLU A 22 -5.51 -4.23 5.73
CA GLU A 22 -6.54 -4.91 4.96
C GLU A 22 -6.54 -4.42 3.52
N VAL A 23 -6.63 -3.10 3.27
CA VAL A 23 -6.70 -2.55 1.90
C VAL A 23 -5.37 -2.75 1.18
N ILE A 24 -4.27 -2.44 1.85
CA ILE A 24 -2.92 -2.57 1.25
C ILE A 24 -2.54 -4.04 1.08
N GLY A 25 -2.91 -4.90 2.02
CA GLY A 25 -2.71 -6.35 1.92
C GLY A 25 -3.48 -6.94 0.75
N ALA A 26 -4.78 -6.66 0.65
CA ALA A 26 -5.63 -7.12 -0.45
C ALA A 26 -5.15 -6.60 -1.81
N TYR A 27 -4.67 -5.34 -1.88
CA TYR A 27 -4.04 -4.79 -3.09
C TYR A 27 -2.83 -5.62 -3.52
N HIS A 28 -1.93 -5.97 -2.60
CA HIS A 28 -0.75 -6.77 -2.90
C HIS A 28 -1.07 -8.21 -3.27
N ASP A 29 -2.05 -8.82 -2.61
CA ASP A 29 -2.49 -10.20 -2.90
C ASP A 29 -3.10 -10.30 -4.30
N ARG A 30 -3.91 -9.31 -4.70
CA ARG A 30 -4.45 -9.20 -6.06
C ARG A 30 -3.34 -8.97 -7.09
N ALA A 31 -2.42 -8.04 -6.82
CA ALA A 31 -1.27 -7.78 -7.70
C ALA A 31 -0.34 -8.99 -7.88
N ALA A 32 -0.18 -9.82 -6.83
CA ALA A 32 0.60 -11.06 -6.90
C ALA A 32 -0.12 -12.14 -7.71
N SER A 33 -1.45 -12.23 -7.57
CA SER A 33 -2.29 -13.16 -8.34
C SER A 33 -2.24 -12.85 -9.84
N ASP A 34 -2.29 -11.58 -10.24
CA ASP A 34 -2.15 -11.17 -11.64
C ASP A 34 -0.79 -11.59 -12.23
N ARG A 35 0.29 -11.43 -11.46
CA ARG A 35 1.64 -11.87 -11.87
C ARG A 35 1.76 -13.38 -11.99
N SER A 36 1.13 -14.13 -11.09
CA SER A 36 1.10 -15.60 -11.15
C SER A 36 0.24 -16.12 -12.30
N SER A 37 -0.80 -15.37 -12.67
CA SER A 37 -1.73 -15.71 -13.77
C SER A 37 -1.05 -15.58 -15.14
N ASN A 38 -0.12 -14.63 -15.27
CA ASN A 38 0.77 -14.51 -16.44
C ASN A 38 1.76 -15.68 -16.61
N GLN A 39 1.74 -16.69 -15.72
CA GLN A 39 2.56 -17.90 -15.85
C GLN A 39 1.78 -19.13 -16.35
N SER A 40 0.49 -19.01 -16.74
CA SER A 40 -0.26 -20.09 -17.37
C SER A 40 -1.09 -19.61 -18.56
N PRO A 41 -0.74 -19.95 -19.81
CA PRO A 41 -1.38 -19.41 -21.00
C PRO A 41 -2.67 -20.20 -21.33
N ASN A 42 -3.63 -20.35 -20.41
CA ASN A 42 -4.83 -21.16 -20.69
C ASN A 42 -6.06 -20.74 -19.85
N HIS A 43 -6.45 -19.47 -19.83
CA HIS A 43 -7.86 -19.15 -19.59
C HIS A 43 -8.26 -17.84 -20.26
N ALA A 44 -8.34 -17.91 -21.60
CA ALA A 44 -9.08 -16.92 -22.37
C ALA A 44 -10.56 -17.07 -22.01
N THR A 45 -11.12 -16.09 -21.31
CA THR A 45 -12.57 -15.87 -21.32
C THR A 45 -12.86 -15.19 -22.66
N ASP A 46 -13.66 -15.84 -23.50
CA ASP A 46 -14.04 -15.41 -24.84
C ASP A 46 -14.84 -14.10 -24.80
N ASP A 47 -14.16 -12.95 -24.81
CA ASP A 47 -14.73 -11.68 -25.23
C ASP A 47 -14.38 -11.46 -26.72
N PRO A 48 -15.35 -11.28 -27.63
CA PRO A 48 -15.12 -11.23 -29.08
C PRO A 48 -14.31 -10.02 -29.59
N ARG A 49 -13.70 -9.22 -28.70
CA ARG A 49 -12.71 -8.17 -29.05
C ARG A 49 -11.31 -8.39 -28.47
N GLY A 50 -11.06 -9.46 -27.72
CA GLY A 50 -9.72 -10.00 -27.47
C GLY A 50 -8.65 -9.03 -26.92
N GLU A 51 -9.04 -7.95 -26.27
CA GLU A 51 -8.12 -7.05 -25.59
C GLU A 51 -8.15 -7.43 -24.11
N THR A 52 -7.16 -8.22 -23.67
CA THR A 52 -6.90 -8.43 -22.26
C THR A 52 -6.48 -7.08 -21.68
N ARG A 53 -7.45 -6.27 -21.25
CA ARG A 53 -7.16 -5.02 -20.54
C ARG A 53 -6.48 -5.40 -19.23
N TYR A 54 -5.18 -5.18 -19.18
CA TYR A 54 -4.45 -5.20 -17.91
C TYR A 54 -5.01 -4.09 -17.03
N GLU A 55 -5.56 -4.46 -15.88
CA GLU A 55 -6.00 -3.51 -14.85
C GLU A 55 -4.79 -2.66 -14.42
N THR A 56 -4.93 -1.34 -14.50
CA THR A 56 -3.87 -0.43 -14.06
C THR A 56 -3.66 -0.53 -12.54
N PRO A 57 -2.48 -0.17 -12.00
CA PRO A 57 -2.26 -0.14 -10.56
C PRO A 57 -3.32 0.67 -9.81
N ASP A 58 -3.75 1.78 -10.40
CA ASP A 58 -4.78 2.67 -9.86
C ASP A 58 -6.16 2.03 -9.84
N GLU A 59 -6.60 1.45 -10.96
CA GLU A 59 -7.89 0.74 -11.04
C GLU A 59 -7.95 -0.42 -10.02
N ARG A 60 -6.86 -1.17 -9.88
CA ARG A 60 -6.79 -2.25 -8.89
C ARG A 60 -6.87 -1.73 -7.46
N LEU A 61 -6.16 -0.65 -7.14
CA LEU A 61 -6.24 -0.04 -5.81
C LEU A 61 -7.63 0.52 -5.53
N GLN A 62 -8.26 1.14 -6.53
CA GLN A 62 -9.63 1.65 -6.45
C GLN A 62 -10.63 0.53 -6.20
N ALA A 63 -10.53 -0.58 -6.94
CA ALA A 63 -11.42 -1.73 -6.79
C ALA A 63 -11.34 -2.33 -5.39
N VAL A 64 -10.12 -2.56 -4.89
CA VAL A 64 -9.91 -3.07 -3.53
C VAL A 64 -10.42 -2.09 -2.48
N ALA A 65 -10.09 -0.80 -2.60
CA ALA A 65 -10.59 0.20 -1.66
C ALA A 65 -12.12 0.25 -1.66
N PHE A 66 -12.76 0.14 -2.82
CA PHE A 66 -14.22 0.12 -2.93
C PHE A 66 -14.83 -1.10 -2.22
N GLU A 67 -14.28 -2.31 -2.41
CA GLU A 67 -14.77 -3.53 -1.76
C GLU A 67 -14.83 -3.41 -0.22
N HIS A 68 -13.88 -2.69 0.38
CA HIS A 68 -13.83 -2.47 1.82
C HIS A 68 -14.65 -1.26 2.28
N LEU A 69 -14.80 -0.22 1.46
CA LEU A 69 -15.42 1.05 1.85
C LEU A 69 -16.88 1.19 1.40
N GLN A 70 -17.39 0.28 0.56
CA GLN A 70 -18.74 0.35 0.03
C GLN A 70 -19.80 0.45 1.15
N GLY A 71 -20.70 1.42 1.02
CA GLY A 71 -21.78 1.68 1.97
C GLY A 71 -21.35 2.44 3.23
N MET A 72 -20.05 2.73 3.41
CA MET A 72 -19.57 3.56 4.51
C MET A 72 -19.79 5.05 4.22
N SER A 73 -20.06 5.82 5.27
CA SER A 73 -19.99 7.28 5.20
C SER A 73 -18.53 7.73 5.08
N ARG A 74 -18.28 8.93 4.54
CA ARG A 74 -16.92 9.45 4.37
C ARG A 74 -16.15 9.48 5.68
N SER A 75 -16.80 9.88 6.79
CA SER A 75 -16.12 9.90 8.10
C SER A 75 -15.73 8.51 8.60
N ASP A 76 -16.58 7.51 8.35
CA ASP A 76 -16.31 6.13 8.75
C ASP A 76 -15.22 5.52 7.87
N ALA A 77 -15.28 5.77 6.55
CA ALA A 77 -14.28 5.35 5.59
C ALA A 77 -12.89 5.95 5.91
N LEU A 78 -12.81 7.24 6.25
CA LEU A 78 -11.56 7.86 6.70
C LEU A 78 -11.04 7.23 7.99
N SER A 79 -11.92 6.95 8.94
CA SER A 79 -11.54 6.32 10.21
C SER A 79 -11.03 4.89 10.00
N PHE A 80 -11.66 4.14 9.09
CA PHE A 80 -11.22 2.82 8.67
C PHE A 80 -9.84 2.89 8.01
N LEU A 81 -9.64 3.77 7.03
CA LEU A 81 -8.34 3.95 6.37
C LEU A 81 -7.23 4.37 7.36
N GLN A 82 -7.54 5.22 8.33
CA GLN A 82 -6.60 5.57 9.40
C GLN A 82 -6.24 4.37 10.28
N SER A 83 -7.23 3.54 10.63
CA SER A 83 -6.97 2.28 11.35
C SER A 83 -6.18 1.28 10.51
N ASP A 84 -6.30 1.38 9.18
CA ASP A 84 -5.55 0.57 8.22
C ASP A 84 -4.11 1.08 7.96
N GLY A 85 -3.70 2.13 8.68
CA GLY A 85 -2.36 2.71 8.60
C GLY A 85 -2.19 3.85 7.60
N PHE A 86 -3.25 4.29 6.92
CA PHE A 86 -3.18 5.47 6.07
C PHE A 86 -3.11 6.76 6.90
N GLN A 87 -2.34 7.73 6.42
CA GLN A 87 -2.31 9.08 6.96
C GLN A 87 -3.28 9.96 6.17
N CYS A 88 -4.42 10.28 6.78
CA CYS A 88 -5.44 11.09 6.13
C CYS A 88 -5.30 12.59 6.42
N GLN A 89 -5.37 13.40 5.36
CA GLN A 89 -5.41 14.86 5.39
C GLN A 89 -6.64 15.33 4.62
N GLY A 90 -7.67 15.79 5.34
CA GLY A 90 -8.94 16.16 4.73
C GLY A 90 -9.66 14.94 4.15
N VAL A 91 -9.84 14.90 2.84
CA VAL A 91 -10.51 13.80 2.11
C VAL A 91 -9.55 12.82 1.46
N THR A 92 -8.23 13.06 1.57
CA THR A 92 -7.20 12.24 0.93
C THR A 92 -6.40 11.50 1.99
N CYS A 93 -6.23 10.20 1.82
CA CYS A 93 -5.49 9.29 2.67
C CYS A 93 -4.29 8.75 1.91
N VAL A 94 -3.10 8.86 2.50
CA VAL A 94 -1.86 8.40 1.88
C VAL A 94 -1.19 7.35 2.75
N HIS A 95 -0.79 6.24 2.15
CA HIS A 95 0.07 5.24 2.75
C HIS A 95 1.34 5.09 1.92
N SER A 96 2.51 5.29 2.54
CA SER A 96 3.79 5.09 1.88
C SER A 96 4.58 4.00 2.57
N SER A 97 5.00 2.98 1.82
CA SER A 97 5.93 1.96 2.29
C SER A 97 7.27 2.14 1.59
N GLN A 98 8.36 2.03 2.36
CA GLN A 98 9.72 2.05 1.82
C GLN A 98 10.36 0.69 2.05
N LYS A 99 10.58 -0.07 0.97
CA LYS A 99 11.37 -1.30 1.03
C LYS A 99 12.82 -0.98 0.65
N LYS A 100 13.72 -1.16 1.61
CA LYS A 100 15.16 -1.19 1.37
C LYS A 100 15.50 -2.60 0.88
N LEU A 101 15.88 -2.75 -0.38
CA LEU A 101 16.36 -4.05 -0.87
C LEU A 101 17.77 -4.24 -0.32
N GLY A 102 17.95 -5.29 0.48
CA GLY A 102 19.25 -5.63 1.05
C GLY A 102 20.22 -6.08 -0.04
N ALA A 103 21.53 -5.99 0.22
CA ALA A 103 22.58 -6.43 -0.70
C ALA A 103 22.41 -7.89 -1.17
N ALA A 104 21.70 -8.73 -0.41
CA ALA A 104 21.42 -10.13 -0.76
C ALA A 104 20.35 -10.32 -1.86
N GLU A 105 19.34 -9.43 -1.94
CA GLU A 105 18.31 -9.49 -3.00
C GLU A 105 18.85 -8.96 -4.35
N ALA A 106 19.96 -8.21 -4.35
CA ALA A 106 20.62 -7.69 -5.56
C ALA A 106 21.53 -8.72 -6.28
N ILE A 107 21.76 -9.91 -5.70
CA ILE A 107 22.75 -10.89 -6.18
C ILE A 107 22.15 -11.89 -7.20
N PHE A 108 20.82 -11.94 -7.38
CA PHE A 108 20.14 -12.89 -8.27
C PHE A 108 20.16 -12.53 -9.77
N GLY A 109 21.18 -11.79 -10.23
CA GLY A 109 21.37 -11.51 -11.66
C GLY A 109 22.70 -10.86 -11.97
N ALA A 110 23.75 -11.68 -12.11
CA ALA A 110 25.11 -11.35 -12.58
C ALA A 110 25.86 -10.32 -11.68
N SER A 111 27.16 -10.38 -11.39
CA SER A 111 28.31 -11.11 -11.89
C SER A 111 29.45 -10.87 -10.89
N THR A 112 30.38 -11.82 -10.82
CA THR A 112 31.79 -11.71 -10.34
C THR A 112 32.09 -10.91 -9.07
N ALA A 113 32.61 -11.64 -8.09
CA ALA A 113 33.30 -11.11 -6.92
C ALA A 113 34.63 -10.47 -7.35
N ASP A 114 34.62 -9.16 -7.61
CA ASP A 114 35.74 -8.23 -7.45
C ASP A 114 35.18 -6.81 -7.73
N ASP A 115 35.48 -5.82 -6.87
CA ASP A 115 34.97 -4.43 -6.90
C ASP A 115 33.53 -4.13 -6.45
N ARG A 116 33.01 -4.83 -5.43
CA ARG A 116 31.75 -4.42 -4.77
C ARG A 116 31.96 -3.18 -3.90
N VAL A 117 31.92 -2.01 -4.53
CA VAL A 117 31.66 -0.75 -3.85
C VAL A 117 30.31 -0.89 -3.14
N PHE A 118 30.33 -0.99 -1.81
CA PHE A 118 29.15 -0.84 -0.94
C PHE A 118 28.61 0.61 -0.98
N SER A 119 28.72 1.33 -2.11
CA SER A 119 28.30 2.73 -2.22
C SER A 119 26.79 2.82 -2.27
N ASP A 120 26.14 2.00 -3.10
CA ASP A 120 24.75 2.21 -3.48
C ASP A 120 23.84 1.02 -3.13
N ARG A 121 22.61 1.33 -2.72
CA ARG A 121 21.52 0.38 -2.47
C ARG A 121 20.35 0.69 -3.37
N ARG A 122 19.65 -0.35 -3.81
CA ARG A 122 18.37 -0.19 -4.47
C ARG A 122 17.28 0.06 -3.42
N THR A 123 16.59 1.18 -3.55
CA THR A 123 15.44 1.51 -2.71
C THR A 123 14.20 1.50 -3.57
N SER A 124 13.11 0.92 -3.05
CA SER A 124 11.78 1.06 -3.63
C SER A 124 10.89 1.78 -2.62
N VAL A 125 10.12 2.75 -3.13
CA VAL A 125 9.08 3.46 -2.40
C VAL A 125 7.78 3.19 -3.14
N GLN A 126 6.78 2.73 -2.40
CA GLN A 126 5.44 2.50 -2.91
C GLN A 126 4.54 3.47 -2.16
N SER A 127 3.78 4.28 -2.91
CA SER A 127 2.88 5.27 -2.36
C SER A 127 1.49 4.99 -2.88
N TYR A 128 0.54 4.85 -1.96
CA TYR A 128 -0.87 4.65 -2.24
C TYR A 128 -1.63 5.87 -1.74
N SER A 129 -2.40 6.50 -2.61
CA SER A 129 -3.24 7.63 -2.29
C SER A 129 -4.68 7.29 -2.63
N LEU A 130 -5.58 7.55 -1.69
CA LEU A 130 -7.03 7.37 -1.84
C LEU A 130 -7.72 8.67 -1.49
N SER A 131 -8.46 9.25 -2.42
CA SER A 131 -9.26 10.46 -2.19
C SER A 131 -10.75 10.13 -2.29
N LEU A 132 -11.50 10.45 -1.24
CA LEU A 132 -12.93 10.18 -1.16
C LEU A 132 -13.73 11.41 -1.61
N VAL A 133 -14.46 11.28 -2.71
CA VAL A 133 -15.20 12.39 -3.33
C VAL A 133 -16.58 12.53 -2.71
N SER A 134 -17.26 11.41 -2.49
CA SER A 134 -18.67 11.38 -2.07
C SER A 134 -18.82 11.25 -0.55
N ASP A 135 -19.98 11.70 -0.04
CA ASP A 135 -20.29 11.65 1.40
C ASP A 135 -20.58 10.21 1.87
N VAL A 136 -21.02 9.36 0.94
CA VAL A 136 -21.23 7.93 1.11
C VAL A 136 -20.66 7.24 -0.13
N ILE A 137 -19.90 6.18 0.06
CA ILE A 137 -19.26 5.44 -1.04
C ILE A 137 -20.26 4.43 -1.60
N MET A 138 -20.81 4.70 -2.78
CA MET A 138 -21.83 3.87 -3.42
C MET A 138 -21.32 3.24 -4.72
N GLU A 139 -20.44 3.95 -5.43
CA GLU A 139 -19.86 3.52 -6.68
C GLU A 139 -18.32 3.67 -6.69
N PRO A 140 -17.59 2.91 -7.52
CA PRO A 140 -16.12 3.00 -7.59
C PRO A 140 -15.63 4.41 -7.92
N GLY A 141 -16.40 5.17 -8.71
CA GLY A 141 -16.10 6.56 -9.07
C GLY A 141 -16.10 7.54 -7.89
N ASP A 142 -16.63 7.14 -6.73
CA ASP A 142 -16.59 7.93 -5.50
C ASP A 142 -15.19 7.95 -4.85
N ILE A 143 -14.28 7.09 -5.32
CA ILE A 143 -12.91 6.95 -4.81
C ILE A 143 -11.96 7.24 -5.96
N TYR A 144 -11.06 8.20 -5.79
CA TYR A 144 -9.88 8.32 -6.65
C TYR A 144 -8.71 7.60 -6.00
N ALA A 145 -8.07 6.71 -6.75
CA ALA A 145 -6.89 5.98 -6.31
C ALA A 145 -5.68 6.38 -7.17
N ASP A 146 -4.52 6.45 -6.54
CA ASP A 146 -3.23 6.72 -7.20
C ASP A 146 -2.16 5.86 -6.52
N ALA A 147 -1.58 4.92 -7.27
CA ALA A 147 -0.66 3.89 -6.82
C ALA A 147 0.71 4.05 -7.49
N VAL A 148 1.55 4.92 -6.92
CA VAL A 148 2.85 5.25 -7.49
C VAL A 148 3.95 4.32 -6.97
N PHE A 149 4.65 3.65 -7.89
CA PHE A 149 5.82 2.82 -7.59
C PHE A 149 7.09 3.51 -8.05
N ARG A 150 7.93 3.94 -7.11
CA ARG A 150 9.23 4.53 -7.41
C ARG A 150 10.37 3.61 -7.00
N SER A 151 11.42 3.57 -7.79
CA SER A 151 12.65 2.88 -7.42
C SER A 151 13.88 3.67 -7.84
N GLY A 152 14.96 3.50 -7.11
CA GLY A 152 16.20 4.21 -7.42
C GLY A 152 17.41 3.60 -6.74
N GLN A 153 18.58 3.94 -7.25
CA GLN A 153 19.85 3.61 -6.62
C GLN A 153 20.28 4.79 -5.74
N VAL A 154 20.44 4.53 -4.46
CA VAL A 154 20.74 5.56 -3.46
C VAL A 154 21.95 5.13 -2.66
N PRO A 155 22.88 6.03 -2.34
CA PRO A 155 24.00 5.68 -1.49
C PRO A 155 23.58 5.17 -0.11
N TRP A 156 24.25 4.13 0.40
CA TRP A 156 23.89 3.45 1.65
C TRP A 156 23.81 4.38 2.88
N TYR A 157 24.72 5.37 2.93
CA TYR A 157 24.90 6.28 4.06
C TYR A 157 23.86 7.41 4.12
N ARG A 158 22.99 7.56 3.11
CA ARG A 158 21.98 8.63 3.08
C ARG A 158 20.56 8.12 2.86
N SER A 159 19.59 8.90 3.34
CA SER A 159 18.18 8.68 3.01
C SER A 159 17.91 9.04 1.55
N PRO A 160 17.04 8.29 0.84
CA PRO A 160 16.60 8.63 -0.51
C PRO A 160 15.98 10.01 -0.55
N ARG A 161 16.30 10.78 -1.58
CA ARG A 161 15.57 12.00 -1.93
C ARG A 161 14.59 11.67 -3.07
N PRO A 162 13.52 12.45 -3.24
CA PRO A 162 12.60 12.28 -4.37
C PRO A 162 13.30 12.31 -5.73
N SER A 163 14.38 13.10 -5.88
CA SER A 163 15.19 13.18 -7.09
C SER A 163 16.02 11.93 -7.39
N ASP A 164 16.23 11.07 -6.38
CA ASP A 164 16.99 9.83 -6.54
C ASP A 164 16.08 8.66 -6.99
N LEU A 165 14.77 8.89 -7.12
CA LEU A 165 13.76 7.87 -7.35
C LEU A 165 13.07 8.12 -8.70
N GLU A 166 13.09 7.13 -9.58
CA GLU A 166 12.37 7.15 -10.84
C GLU A 166 11.02 6.42 -10.66
N VAL A 167 9.97 6.97 -11.27
CA VAL A 167 8.66 6.30 -11.32
C VAL A 167 8.80 5.12 -12.27
N THR A 168 8.49 3.92 -11.77
CA THR A 168 8.66 2.67 -12.51
C THR A 168 7.33 2.10 -13.00
N HIS A 169 6.24 2.37 -12.29
CA HIS A 169 4.87 2.01 -12.69
C HIS A 169 3.97 3.18 -12.28
N ASP A 170 3.18 3.63 -13.24
CA ASP A 170 2.07 4.61 -13.18
C ASP A 170 0.96 3.97 -14.03
#